data_AF-A0AAZ3PG66-F1
#
_entry.id   AF-A0AAZ3PG66-F1
#
_cell.length_a   1.000
_cell.length_b   1.000
_cell.length_c   1.000
_cell.angle_alpha   90.00
_cell.angle_beta   90.00
_cell.angle_gamma   90.00
#
_symmetry.space_group_name_H-M   'P 1'
#
loop_
_entity.id
_entity.type
_entity.pdbx_description
1 polymer ?
#
loop_
_entity_poly.entity_id
_entity_poly.type
_entity_poly.pdbx_seq_one_letter_code
_entity_poly.pdbx_strand_id
1 'polypeptide(L)'
;MLQVSPQFLEQTLDKKLMSDLRRKCTAHERAKELYASGEFSSGRKWADDAPKEKVDTSAVNLIASGACGAFVHGLEDEMYEVRIAAVDAFSALAQSSASFAEMCLDFLVDMFNDEIEAVRLQSIHILRQISINTLREDQLDTVLAVLEDSSRDIREALHELLCFTNVSTKECIQLALLELLKNLTKYPTDRNSVWKCLKFLGCRHPTLVLPLVPELLSTHPYFHTPEPDMDGPACILHTHTPLYLLCGPDLA
;
A
#
# COMPACT_ATOMS: atom_id res chain seq x y z
N MET A 1 -3.78 -5.44 25.07
CA MET A 1 -2.40 -5.36 24.58
C MET A 1 -1.71 -4.21 25.30
N LEU A 2 -0.50 -4.44 25.81
CA LEU A 2 0.34 -3.35 26.31
C LEU A 2 0.67 -2.43 25.14
N GLN A 3 0.41 -1.13 25.28
CA GLN A 3 0.69 -0.15 24.23
C GLN A 3 2.20 -0.07 23.99
N VAL A 4 2.62 -0.44 22.79
CA VAL A 4 4.00 -0.23 22.32
C VAL A 4 4.16 1.26 22.04
N SER A 5 5.28 1.86 22.42
CA SER A 5 5.52 3.28 22.15
C SER A 5 5.58 3.52 20.62
N PRO A 6 4.99 4.62 20.11
CA PRO A 6 5.03 4.96 18.68
C PRO A 6 6.43 4.97 18.09
N GLN A 7 7.44 5.41 18.86
CA GLN A 7 8.83 5.45 18.41
C GLN A 7 9.40 4.06 18.11
N PHE A 8 8.98 3.03 18.85
CA PHE A 8 9.41 1.66 18.56
C PHE A 8 8.72 1.12 17.32
N LEU A 9 7.46 1.48 17.10
CA LEU A 9 6.74 1.13 15.88
C LEU A 9 7.41 1.77 14.65
N GLU A 10 7.76 3.06 14.73
CA GLU A 10 8.49 3.76 13.67
C GLU A 10 9.84 3.10 13.36
N GLN A 11 10.58 2.64 14.37
CA GLN A 11 11.84 1.93 14.16
C GLN A 11 11.68 0.65 13.34
N THR A 12 10.53 -0.04 13.43
CA THR A 12 10.29 -1.26 12.66
C THR A 12 10.14 -1.01 11.15
N LEU A 13 9.88 0.24 10.77
CA LEU A 13 9.78 0.72 9.39
C LEU A 13 11.07 1.38 8.89
N ASP A 14 12.11 1.53 9.73
CA ASP A 14 13.37 2.17 9.31
C ASP A 14 14.20 1.19 8.48
N LYS A 15 14.58 1.59 7.25
CA LYS A 15 15.45 0.82 6.35
C LYS A 15 16.92 0.79 6.81
N LYS A 16 17.28 1.54 7.86
CA LYS A 16 18.63 1.48 8.43
C LYS A 16 18.88 0.13 9.09
N LEU A 17 19.82 -0.63 8.52
CA LEU A 17 20.49 -1.74 9.17
C LEU A 17 21.24 -1.20 10.41
N MET A 18 20.60 -1.30 11.58
CA MET A 18 21.26 -1.04 12.85
C MET A 18 21.79 -2.34 13.42
N SER A 19 23.07 -2.61 13.20
CA SER A 19 23.78 -3.59 14.02
C SER A 19 23.98 -2.97 15.41
N ASP A 20 23.11 -3.32 16.36
CA ASP A 20 23.28 -3.06 17.80
C ASP A 20 23.34 -1.59 18.23
N LEU A 21 22.70 -0.65 17.52
CA LEU A 21 22.71 0.78 17.87
C LEU A 21 24.13 1.36 18.06
N ARG A 22 25.17 0.68 17.55
CA ARG A 22 26.56 1.12 17.58
C ARG A 22 27.08 1.24 16.16
N ARG A 23 27.64 2.41 15.83
CA ARG A 23 28.40 2.62 14.58
C ARG A 23 29.55 1.61 14.56
N LYS A 24 29.43 0.55 13.76
CA LYS A 24 30.55 -0.33 13.45
C LYS A 24 31.60 0.50 12.71
N CYS A 25 32.77 0.71 13.33
CA CYS A 25 33.90 1.28 12.60
C CYS A 25 34.20 0.37 11.40
N THR A 26 34.09 0.96 10.22
CA THR A 26 34.37 0.28 8.96
C THR A 26 35.78 -0.29 8.98
N ALA A 27 36.05 -1.34 8.18
CA ALA A 27 37.40 -1.90 8.09
C ALA A 27 38.45 -0.82 7.74
N HIS A 28 38.03 0.20 6.97
CA HIS A 28 38.85 1.35 6.62
C HIS A 28 39.14 2.27 7.81
N GLU A 29 38.16 2.55 8.67
CA GLU A 29 38.35 3.34 9.90
C GLU A 29 39.25 2.62 10.91
N ARG A 30 39.07 1.30 11.08
CA ARG A 30 39.97 0.48 11.91
C ARG A 30 41.40 0.46 11.38
N ALA A 31 41.58 0.35 10.07
CA ALA A 31 42.90 0.41 9.44
C ALA A 31 43.56 1.80 9.65
N LYS A 32 42.77 2.87 9.61
CA LYS A 32 43.25 4.24 9.86
C LYS A 32 43.66 4.45 11.32
N GLU A 33 42.92 3.91 12.28
CA GLU A 33 43.27 3.97 13.71
C GLU A 33 44.51 3.13 14.03
N LEU A 34 44.65 1.93 13.47
CA LEU A 34 45.86 1.09 13.59
C LEU A 34 47.09 1.78 13.01
N TYR A 35 46.93 2.46 11.88
CA TYR A 35 48.00 3.25 11.26
C TYR A 35 48.37 4.47 12.12
N ALA A 36 47.39 5.14 12.73
CA ALA A 36 47.60 6.29 13.60
C ALA A 36 48.18 5.92 14.98
N SER A 37 47.86 4.74 15.51
CA SER A 37 48.39 4.24 16.79
C SER A 37 49.81 3.68 16.67
N GLY A 38 50.31 3.46 15.45
CA GLY A 38 51.63 2.87 15.19
C GLY A 38 51.70 1.36 15.48
N GLU A 39 50.58 0.73 15.83
CA GLU A 39 50.50 -0.71 16.07
C GLU A 39 50.28 -1.44 14.74
N PHE A 40 51.36 -2.01 14.20
CA PHE A 40 51.28 -2.82 12.99
C PHE A 40 50.76 -4.22 13.34
N SER A 41 49.58 -4.59 12.81
CA SER A 41 49.07 -5.96 12.93
C SER A 41 50.04 -6.92 12.24
N SER A 42 50.68 -7.80 13.01
CA SER A 42 51.73 -8.71 12.51
C SER A 42 51.21 -9.84 11.62
N GLY A 43 49.89 -9.94 11.39
CA GLY A 43 49.25 -10.98 10.57
C GLY A 43 49.48 -12.43 11.04
N ARG A 44 50.17 -12.63 12.17
CA ARG A 44 50.58 -13.96 12.67
C ARG A 44 49.57 -14.61 13.61
N LYS A 45 48.47 -13.93 13.94
CA LYS A 45 47.45 -14.42 14.87
C LYS A 45 46.07 -14.24 14.25
N TRP A 46 45.45 -15.34 13.83
CA TRP A 46 44.04 -15.36 13.40
C TRP A 46 43.08 -14.78 14.45
N ALA A 47 43.48 -14.71 15.72
CA ALA A 47 42.68 -14.15 16.80
C ALA A 47 42.69 -12.61 16.87
N ASP A 48 43.55 -11.90 16.13
CA ASP A 48 43.58 -10.43 16.18
C ASP A 48 42.38 -9.78 15.46
N ASP A 49 41.79 -10.48 14.48
CA ASP A 49 40.55 -10.10 13.80
C ASP A 49 39.28 -10.60 14.51
N ALA A 50 39.41 -11.32 15.63
CA ALA A 50 38.26 -11.80 16.39
C ALA A 50 37.51 -10.60 17.01
N PRO A 51 36.16 -10.57 17.00
CA PRO A 51 35.39 -9.53 17.66
C PRO A 51 35.79 -9.46 19.15
N LYS A 52 36.46 -8.37 19.55
CA LYS A 52 36.93 -8.18 20.94
C LYS A 52 35.85 -7.60 21.87
N GLU A 53 34.69 -7.24 21.34
CA GLU A 53 33.56 -6.72 22.13
C GLU A 53 32.83 -7.88 22.81
N LYS A 54 32.99 -7.99 24.14
CA LYS A 54 32.08 -8.79 24.96
C LYS A 54 30.75 -8.04 25.04
N VAL A 55 29.76 -8.51 24.30
CA VAL A 55 28.40 -7.98 24.38
C VAL A 55 27.80 -8.42 25.72
N ASP A 56 27.48 -7.46 26.59
CA ASP A 56 26.73 -7.73 27.82
C ASP A 56 25.29 -8.07 27.44
N THR A 57 24.93 -9.35 27.51
CA THR A 57 23.61 -9.87 27.18
C THR A 57 22.48 -9.22 27.99
N SER A 58 22.79 -8.65 29.17
CA SER A 58 21.80 -7.95 30.00
C SER A 58 21.53 -6.51 29.55
N ALA A 59 22.44 -5.91 28.76
CA ALA A 59 22.29 -4.59 28.16
C ALA A 59 21.64 -4.63 26.76
N VAL A 60 21.52 -5.81 26.16
CA VAL A 60 20.86 -6.01 24.86
C VAL A 60 19.36 -6.06 25.07
N ASN A 61 18.70 -4.92 24.91
CA ASN A 61 17.24 -4.90 24.77
C ASN A 61 16.89 -5.40 23.37
N LEU A 62 16.45 -6.66 23.26
CA LEU A 62 16.06 -7.32 22.00
C LEU A 62 15.04 -6.49 21.19
N ILE A 63 14.16 -5.75 21.86
CA ILE A 63 13.21 -4.84 21.20
C ILE A 63 13.94 -3.64 20.57
N ALA A 64 15.02 -3.15 21.19
CA ALA A 64 15.75 -1.98 20.71
C ALA A 64 16.76 -2.30 19.60
N SER A 65 17.34 -3.50 19.55
CA SER A 65 18.30 -3.90 18.50
C SER A 65 17.65 -4.72 17.39
N GLY A 66 16.75 -5.65 17.71
CA GLY A 66 16.20 -6.62 16.76
C GLY A 66 14.93 -6.20 16.03
N ALA A 67 14.20 -5.20 16.52
CA ALA A 67 12.96 -4.75 15.87
C ALA A 67 13.20 -3.71 14.76
N CYS A 68 14.38 -3.07 14.72
CA CYS A 68 14.69 -2.04 13.73
C CYS A 68 14.69 -2.63 12.31
N GLY A 69 13.88 -2.06 11.42
CA GLY A 69 13.73 -2.55 10.05
C GLY A 69 13.12 -3.96 9.93
N ALA A 70 12.55 -4.52 11.00
CA ALA A 70 12.02 -5.88 10.97
C ALA A 70 10.91 -6.05 9.93
N PHE A 71 10.02 -5.06 9.75
CA PHE A 71 9.00 -5.13 8.71
C PHE A 71 9.58 -4.90 7.32
N VAL A 72 10.48 -3.93 7.15
CA VAL A 72 11.11 -3.67 5.85
C VAL A 72 11.81 -4.94 5.35
N HIS A 73 12.61 -5.57 6.19
CA HIS A 73 13.29 -6.82 5.84
C HIS A 73 12.33 -7.99 5.69
N GLY A 74 11.29 -8.09 6.50
CA GLY A 74 10.28 -9.13 6.37
C GLY A 74 9.48 -9.04 5.08
N LEU A 75 9.20 -7.82 4.60
CA LEU A 75 8.55 -7.58 3.31
C LEU A 75 9.49 -7.82 2.12
N GLU A 76 10.78 -7.56 2.27
CA GLU A 76 11.81 -7.78 1.23
C GLU A 76 12.40 -9.22 1.27
N ASP A 77 11.84 -10.13 2.07
CA ASP A 77 12.38 -11.49 2.24
C ASP A 77 12.20 -12.36 0.98
N GLU A 78 13.14 -13.27 0.74
CA GLU A 78 13.13 -14.20 -0.40
C GLU A 78 11.99 -15.23 -0.31
N MET A 79 11.56 -15.58 0.91
CA MET A 79 10.48 -16.53 1.14
C MET A 79 9.16 -15.80 1.26
N TYR A 80 8.23 -16.06 0.34
CA TYR A 80 6.92 -15.40 0.32
C TYR A 80 6.11 -15.65 1.62
N GLU A 81 6.33 -16.76 2.32
CA GLU A 81 5.69 -17.04 3.62
C GLU A 81 6.12 -16.02 4.70
N VAL A 82 7.38 -15.55 4.65
CA VAL A 82 7.88 -14.50 5.55
C VAL A 82 7.23 -13.17 5.18
N ARG A 83 7.12 -12.87 3.88
CA ARG A 83 6.43 -11.67 3.38
C ARG A 83 4.97 -11.62 3.84
N ILE A 84 4.23 -12.73 3.71
CA ILE A 84 2.85 -12.84 4.19
C ILE A 84 2.77 -12.64 5.70
N ALA A 85 3.64 -13.29 6.49
CA ALA A 85 3.64 -13.14 7.94
C ALA A 85 3.95 -11.70 8.36
N ALA A 86 4.81 -10.99 7.63
CA ALA A 86 5.10 -9.57 7.86
C ALA A 86 3.86 -8.69 7.56
N VAL A 87 3.18 -8.92 6.43
CA VAL A 87 1.93 -8.23 6.06
C VAL A 87 0.80 -8.47 7.09
N ASP A 88 0.66 -9.70 7.61
CA ASP A 88 -0.32 -10.03 8.65
C ASP A 88 0.00 -9.34 9.98
N ALA A 89 1.27 -9.33 10.38
CA ALA A 89 1.74 -8.63 11.56
C ALA A 89 1.56 -7.11 11.43
N PHE A 90 1.70 -6.55 10.21
CA PHE A 90 1.37 -5.16 9.94
C PHE A 90 -0.09 -4.84 10.25
N SER A 91 -1.02 -5.66 9.77
CA SER A 91 -2.45 -5.47 10.02
C SER A 91 -2.76 -5.41 11.52
N ALA A 92 -2.22 -6.37 12.28
CA ALA A 92 -2.46 -6.44 13.72
C ALA A 92 -1.99 -5.18 14.47
N LEU A 93 -0.85 -4.61 14.07
CA LEU A 93 -0.32 -3.39 14.68
C LEU A 93 -1.04 -2.13 14.18
N ALA A 94 -1.32 -2.03 12.89
CA ALA A 94 -2.05 -0.91 12.28
C ALA A 94 -3.46 -0.76 12.86
N GLN A 95 -4.16 -1.87 13.12
CA GLN A 95 -5.46 -1.86 13.80
C GLN A 95 -5.38 -1.32 15.25
N SER A 96 -4.21 -1.40 15.88
CA SER A 96 -3.99 -0.91 17.25
C SER A 96 -3.48 0.54 17.32
N SER A 97 -2.98 1.08 16.21
CA SER A 97 -2.35 2.40 16.15
C SER A 97 -2.59 3.08 14.80
N ALA A 98 -3.44 4.11 14.78
CA ALA A 98 -3.79 4.84 13.57
C ALA A 98 -2.58 5.56 12.92
N SER A 99 -1.68 6.12 13.73
CA SER A 99 -0.46 6.76 13.22
C SER A 99 0.47 5.75 12.55
N PHE A 100 0.55 4.53 13.09
CA PHE A 100 1.31 3.46 12.47
C PHE A 100 0.65 2.99 11.18
N ALA A 101 -0.69 2.88 11.15
CA ALA A 101 -1.43 2.53 9.95
C ALA A 101 -1.10 3.49 8.80
N GLU A 102 -1.07 4.80 9.04
CA GLU A 102 -0.70 5.81 8.04
C GLU A 102 0.71 5.59 7.46
N MET A 103 1.69 5.30 8.32
CA MET A 103 3.08 5.06 7.88
C MET A 103 3.26 3.74 7.11
N CYS A 104 2.41 2.75 7.38
CA CYS A 104 2.48 1.45 6.70
C CYS A 104 1.82 1.44 5.32
N LEU A 105 1.00 2.45 4.99
CA LEU A 105 0.24 2.48 3.75
C LEU A 105 1.15 2.37 2.52
N ASP A 106 2.25 3.12 2.48
CA ASP A 106 3.17 3.12 1.34
C ASP A 106 3.79 1.73 1.14
N PHE A 107 4.25 1.10 2.23
CA PHE A 107 4.79 -0.27 2.17
C PHE A 107 3.76 -1.30 1.71
N LEU A 108 2.51 -1.22 2.18
CA LEU A 108 1.45 -2.15 1.77
C LEU A 108 1.03 -1.95 0.31
N VAL A 109 0.98 -0.70 -0.16
CA VAL A 109 0.70 -0.38 -1.56
C VAL A 109 1.84 -0.87 -2.46
N ASP A 110 3.09 -0.80 -2.01
CA ASP A 110 4.24 -1.37 -2.75
C ASP A 110 4.10 -2.89 -2.92
N MET A 111 3.59 -3.61 -1.91
CA MET A 111 3.35 -5.06 -1.98
C MET A 111 2.30 -5.46 -3.03
N PHE A 112 1.53 -4.52 -3.57
CA PHE A 112 0.58 -4.79 -4.66
C PHE A 112 1.31 -5.12 -5.97
N ASN A 113 2.60 -4.80 -6.07
CA ASN A 113 3.43 -5.13 -7.23
C ASN A 113 4.40 -6.30 -6.95
N ASP A 114 4.17 -7.07 -5.86
CA ASP A 114 4.95 -8.27 -5.56
C ASP A 114 4.86 -9.29 -6.71
N GLU A 115 5.94 -10.02 -6.95
CA GLU A 115 6.02 -11.05 -7.99
C GLU A 115 5.08 -12.24 -7.71
N ILE A 116 4.76 -12.51 -6.45
CA ILE A 116 3.93 -13.63 -6.00
C ILE A 116 2.48 -13.19 -5.80
N GLU A 117 1.57 -13.85 -6.52
CA GLU A 117 0.12 -13.57 -6.50
C GLU A 117 -0.47 -13.60 -5.09
N ALA A 118 -0.08 -14.58 -4.27
CA ALA A 118 -0.57 -14.73 -2.90
C ALA A 118 -0.20 -13.53 -2.01
N VAL A 119 0.97 -12.94 -2.20
CA VAL A 119 1.43 -11.77 -1.44
C VAL A 119 0.64 -10.53 -1.87
N ARG A 120 0.45 -10.34 -3.19
CA ARG A 120 -0.39 -9.25 -3.72
C ARG A 120 -1.81 -9.32 -3.17
N LEU A 121 -2.44 -10.49 -3.26
CA LEU A 121 -3.81 -10.70 -2.79
C LEU A 121 -3.94 -10.44 -1.29
N GLN A 122 -3.01 -10.97 -0.49
CA GLN A 122 -3.03 -10.75 0.95
C GLN A 122 -2.86 -9.27 1.31
N SER A 123 -1.98 -8.56 0.61
CA SER A 123 -1.76 -7.12 0.82
C SER A 123 -3.03 -6.31 0.53
N ILE A 124 -3.78 -6.64 -0.52
CA ILE A 124 -5.07 -6.00 -0.83
C ILE A 124 -6.09 -6.24 0.29
N HIS A 125 -6.18 -7.49 0.79
CA HIS A 125 -7.08 -7.82 1.89
C HIS A 125 -6.71 -7.10 3.18
N ILE A 126 -5.42 -7.00 3.51
CA ILE A 126 -4.95 -6.26 4.68
C ILE A 126 -5.22 -4.77 4.52
N LEU A 127 -4.92 -4.17 3.35
CA LEU A 127 -5.18 -2.76 3.12
C LEU A 127 -6.67 -2.45 3.34
N ARG A 128 -7.58 -3.31 2.87
CA ARG A 128 -9.02 -3.17 3.09
C ARG A 128 -9.42 -3.21 4.57
N GLN A 129 -8.72 -3.97 5.40
CA GLN A 129 -8.99 -4.04 6.85
C GLN A 129 -8.56 -2.76 7.57
N ILE A 130 -7.47 -2.13 7.11
CA ILE A 130 -6.88 -0.95 7.76
C ILE A 130 -7.25 0.37 7.09
N SER A 131 -7.94 0.36 5.94
CA SER A 131 -8.25 1.52 5.08
C SER A 131 -9.26 2.51 5.67
N ILE A 132 -9.20 2.76 6.97
CA ILE A 132 -9.91 3.87 7.62
C ILE A 132 -9.40 5.21 7.06
N ASN A 133 -8.15 5.24 6.58
CA ASN A 133 -7.46 6.42 6.11
C ASN A 133 -7.73 6.69 4.63
N THR A 134 -7.77 7.98 4.29
CA THR A 134 -7.92 8.46 2.90
C THR A 134 -6.65 8.19 2.11
N LEU A 135 -6.77 7.56 0.94
CA LEU A 135 -5.63 7.35 0.04
C LEU A 135 -5.23 8.67 -0.60
N ARG A 136 -3.92 8.89 -0.71
CA ARG A 136 -3.35 9.98 -1.52
C ARG A 136 -3.47 9.65 -3.00
N GLU A 137 -3.35 10.68 -3.85
CA GLU A 137 -3.48 10.52 -5.31
C GLU A 137 -2.43 9.55 -5.87
N ASP A 138 -1.17 9.64 -5.42
CA ASP A 138 -0.07 8.76 -5.82
C ASP A 138 -0.30 7.29 -5.41
N GLN A 139 -0.87 7.09 -4.22
CA GLN A 139 -1.24 5.76 -3.73
C GLN A 139 -2.41 5.19 -4.54
N LEU A 140 -3.41 6.02 -4.84
CA LEU A 140 -4.57 5.63 -5.64
C LEU A 140 -4.16 5.21 -7.06
N ASP A 141 -3.25 5.94 -7.71
CA ASP A 141 -2.70 5.57 -9.02
C ASP A 141 -2.12 4.15 -8.99
N THR A 142 -1.31 3.85 -7.97
CA THR A 142 -0.68 2.53 -7.80
C THR A 142 -1.71 1.43 -7.53
N VAL A 143 -2.71 1.72 -6.68
CA VAL A 143 -3.82 0.82 -6.38
C VAL A 143 -4.64 0.53 -7.64
N LEU A 144 -4.95 1.53 -8.46
CA LEU A 144 -5.73 1.36 -9.69
C LEU A 144 -4.98 0.60 -10.78
N ALA A 145 -3.65 0.67 -10.82
CA ALA A 145 -2.85 -0.10 -11.77
C ALA A 145 -3.05 -1.62 -11.64
N VAL A 146 -3.41 -2.10 -10.44
CA VAL A 146 -3.71 -3.51 -10.17
C VAL A 146 -4.98 -4.01 -10.87
N LEU A 147 -5.86 -3.11 -11.34
CA LEU A 147 -7.01 -3.49 -12.18
C LEU A 147 -6.59 -4.18 -13.48
N GLU A 148 -5.32 -4.06 -13.88
CA GLU A 148 -4.79 -4.74 -15.06
C GLU A 148 -4.30 -6.18 -14.80
N ASP A 149 -4.22 -6.62 -13.54
CA ASP A 149 -3.72 -7.95 -13.15
C ASP A 149 -4.47 -9.07 -13.89
N SER A 150 -3.74 -10.12 -14.25
CA SER A 150 -4.30 -11.29 -14.92
C SER A 150 -5.24 -12.12 -14.03
N SER A 151 -4.99 -12.16 -12.72
CA SER A 151 -5.77 -12.93 -11.75
C SER A 151 -7.10 -12.25 -11.47
N ARG A 152 -8.19 -13.00 -11.67
CA ARG A 152 -9.55 -12.51 -11.37
C ARG A 152 -9.75 -12.25 -9.88
N ASP A 153 -9.15 -13.07 -9.02
CA ASP A 153 -9.33 -12.98 -7.58
C ASP A 153 -8.69 -11.70 -7.03
N ILE A 154 -7.52 -11.30 -7.56
CA ILE A 154 -6.88 -10.02 -7.26
C ILE A 154 -7.78 -8.85 -7.69
N ARG A 155 -8.30 -8.87 -8.92
CA ARG A 155 -9.16 -7.79 -9.41
C ARG A 155 -10.45 -7.68 -8.60
N GLU A 156 -11.07 -8.79 -8.23
CA GLU A 156 -12.25 -8.80 -7.36
C GLU A 156 -11.94 -8.20 -5.99
N ALA A 157 -10.84 -8.64 -5.35
CA ALA A 157 -10.41 -8.11 -4.06
C ALA A 157 -10.14 -6.59 -4.12
N LEU A 158 -9.59 -6.10 -5.23
CA LEU A 158 -9.37 -4.68 -5.47
C LEU A 158 -10.67 -3.90 -5.64
N HIS A 159 -11.64 -4.42 -6.40
CA HIS A 159 -12.97 -3.81 -6.50
C HIS A 159 -13.63 -3.70 -5.11
N GLU A 160 -13.47 -4.72 -4.26
CA GLU A 160 -13.95 -4.68 -2.89
C GLU A 160 -13.23 -3.63 -2.05
N LEU A 161 -11.90 -3.51 -2.16
CA LEU A 161 -11.14 -2.46 -1.47
C LEU A 161 -11.65 -1.06 -1.85
N LEU A 162 -11.78 -0.79 -3.16
CA LEU A 162 -12.24 0.50 -3.68
C LEU A 162 -13.65 0.90 -3.18
N CYS A 163 -14.50 -0.07 -2.83
CA CYS A 163 -15.80 0.21 -2.21
C CYS A 163 -15.70 0.87 -0.83
N PHE A 164 -14.58 0.69 -0.12
CA PHE A 164 -14.36 1.20 1.25
C PHE A 164 -13.35 2.35 1.31
N THR A 165 -12.59 2.57 0.24
CA THR A 165 -11.60 3.63 0.13
C THR A 165 -12.25 5.03 0.22
N ASN A 166 -11.58 5.93 0.94
CA ASN A 166 -11.88 7.36 0.90
C ASN A 166 -10.89 8.07 -0.03
N VAL A 167 -11.36 9.05 -0.80
CA VAL A 167 -10.53 9.92 -1.65
C VAL A 167 -10.82 11.40 -1.39
N SER A 168 -9.83 12.25 -1.68
CA SER A 168 -9.87 13.68 -1.31
C SER A 168 -10.38 14.61 -2.40
N THR A 169 -10.28 14.22 -3.67
CA THR A 169 -10.48 15.13 -4.81
C THR A 169 -11.43 14.55 -5.85
N LYS A 170 -12.06 15.40 -6.67
CA LYS A 170 -12.93 14.93 -7.77
C LYS A 170 -12.10 14.25 -8.86
N GLU A 171 -10.84 14.66 -9.01
CA GLU A 171 -9.86 14.11 -9.93
C GLU A 171 -9.56 12.64 -9.60
N CYS A 172 -9.46 12.29 -8.31
CA CYS A 172 -9.38 10.88 -7.87
C CYS A 172 -10.59 10.05 -8.33
N ILE A 173 -11.81 10.61 -8.22
CA ILE A 173 -13.03 9.93 -8.65
C ILE A 173 -13.03 9.75 -10.18
N GLN A 174 -12.64 10.77 -10.94
CA GLN A 174 -12.53 10.70 -12.40
C GLN A 174 -11.50 9.65 -12.83
N LEU A 175 -10.35 9.59 -12.18
CA LEU A 175 -9.30 8.62 -12.44
C LEU A 175 -9.79 7.19 -12.16
N ALA A 176 -10.37 6.95 -10.97
CA ALA A 176 -10.93 5.65 -10.60
C ALA A 176 -12.01 5.22 -11.58
N LEU A 177 -12.88 6.15 -12.00
CA LEU A 177 -13.88 5.87 -13.02
C LEU A 177 -13.25 5.45 -14.35
N LEU A 178 -12.28 6.21 -14.85
CA LEU A 178 -11.63 5.93 -16.13
C LEU A 178 -10.94 4.56 -16.14
N GLU A 179 -10.19 4.23 -15.09
CA GLU A 179 -9.51 2.93 -14.99
C GLU A 179 -10.48 1.76 -14.80
N LEU A 180 -11.58 1.93 -14.06
CA LEU A 180 -12.64 0.90 -13.95
C LEU A 180 -13.34 0.62 -15.28
N LEU A 181 -13.55 1.64 -16.11
CA LEU A 181 -14.14 1.49 -17.43
C LEU A 181 -13.18 0.84 -18.43
N LYS A 182 -11.89 1.20 -18.33
CA LYS A 182 -10.81 0.54 -19.08
C LYS A 182 -10.70 -0.93 -18.67
N ASN A 183 -10.82 -1.25 -17.38
CA ASN A 183 -10.90 -2.61 -16.88
C ASN A 183 -12.07 -3.38 -17.51
N LEU A 184 -13.27 -2.81 -17.58
CA LEU A 184 -14.42 -3.46 -18.23
C LEU A 184 -14.22 -3.74 -19.71
N THR A 185 -13.47 -2.88 -20.40
CA THR A 185 -13.13 -3.08 -21.81
C THR A 185 -12.20 -4.29 -21.99
N LYS A 186 -11.27 -4.50 -21.05
CA LYS A 186 -10.31 -5.62 -21.06
C LYS A 186 -10.91 -6.91 -20.48
N TYR A 187 -11.71 -6.82 -19.43
CA TYR A 187 -12.31 -7.93 -18.68
C TYR A 187 -13.82 -7.73 -18.50
N PRO A 188 -14.64 -8.03 -19.53
CA PRO A 188 -16.09 -7.87 -19.46
C PRO A 188 -16.78 -8.73 -18.39
N THR A 189 -16.11 -9.77 -17.88
CA THR A 189 -16.60 -10.63 -16.80
C THR A 189 -16.73 -9.92 -15.47
N ASP A 190 -16.01 -8.80 -15.30
CA ASP A 190 -15.91 -8.06 -14.04
C ASP A 190 -17.02 -7.00 -13.94
N ARG A 191 -17.99 -7.05 -14.86
CA ARG A 191 -19.14 -6.13 -14.96
C ARG A 191 -19.80 -5.87 -13.60
N ASN A 192 -20.19 -6.92 -12.89
CA ASN A 192 -20.98 -6.77 -11.67
C ASN A 192 -20.18 -6.14 -10.52
N SER A 193 -18.91 -6.52 -10.37
CA SER A 193 -18.03 -5.99 -9.31
C SER A 193 -17.70 -4.53 -9.58
N VAL A 194 -17.46 -4.14 -10.83
CA VAL A 194 -17.20 -2.74 -11.21
C VAL A 194 -18.42 -1.86 -10.97
N TRP A 195 -19.64 -2.27 -11.37
CA TRP A 195 -20.83 -1.47 -11.09
C TRP A 195 -21.10 -1.29 -9.60
N LYS A 196 -20.89 -2.36 -8.83
CA LYS A 196 -20.96 -2.30 -7.36
C LYS A 196 -19.94 -1.30 -6.82
N CYS A 197 -18.70 -1.35 -7.30
CA CYS A 197 -17.63 -0.43 -6.91
C CYS A 197 -18.00 1.02 -7.20
N LEU A 198 -18.44 1.33 -8.42
CA LEU A 198 -18.88 2.69 -8.80
C LEU A 198 -20.04 3.16 -7.92
N LYS A 199 -20.99 2.28 -7.58
CA LYS A 199 -22.06 2.61 -6.65
C LYS A 199 -21.54 3.02 -5.28
N PHE A 200 -20.67 2.23 -4.68
CA PHE A 200 -20.11 2.55 -3.36
C PHE A 200 -19.22 3.80 -3.39
N LEU A 201 -18.40 3.95 -4.44
CA LEU A 201 -17.54 5.11 -4.60
C LEU A 201 -18.36 6.41 -4.69
N GLY A 202 -19.45 6.37 -5.46
CA GLY A 202 -20.37 7.50 -5.59
C GLY A 202 -21.14 7.82 -4.31
N CYS A 203 -21.69 6.80 -3.65
CA CYS A 203 -22.41 6.95 -2.39
C CYS A 203 -21.55 7.53 -1.26
N ARG A 204 -20.25 7.19 -1.23
CA ARG A 204 -19.31 7.70 -0.21
C ARG A 204 -18.86 9.13 -0.47
N HIS A 205 -18.85 9.58 -1.72
CA HIS A 205 -18.28 10.87 -2.10
C HIS A 205 -19.27 11.76 -2.90
N PRO A 206 -20.50 11.99 -2.42
CA PRO A 206 -21.51 12.71 -3.20
C PRO A 206 -21.05 14.13 -3.56
N THR A 207 -20.33 14.82 -2.68
CA THR A 207 -19.82 16.16 -2.92
C THR A 207 -18.74 16.22 -4.00
N LEU A 208 -17.95 15.16 -4.17
CA LEU A 208 -16.92 15.07 -5.20
C LEU A 208 -17.50 14.64 -6.55
N VAL A 209 -18.60 13.89 -6.54
CA VAL A 209 -19.29 13.42 -7.75
C VAL A 209 -20.17 14.50 -8.38
N LEU A 210 -20.86 15.32 -7.58
CA LEU A 210 -21.74 16.39 -8.07
C LEU A 210 -21.15 17.26 -9.19
N PRO A 211 -19.90 17.78 -9.09
CA PRO A 211 -19.32 18.57 -10.17
C PRO A 211 -19.01 17.77 -11.45
N LEU A 212 -18.96 16.44 -11.38
CA LEU A 212 -18.69 15.56 -12.54
C LEU A 212 -19.95 15.27 -13.36
N VAL A 213 -21.14 15.46 -12.79
CA VAL A 213 -22.42 15.11 -13.42
C VAL A 213 -22.60 15.70 -14.83
N PRO A 214 -22.32 16.99 -15.08
CA PRO A 214 -22.47 17.55 -16.42
C PRO A 214 -21.54 16.91 -17.46
N GLU A 215 -20.33 16.52 -17.04
CA GLU A 215 -19.34 15.86 -17.88
C GLU A 215 -19.79 14.42 -18.20
N LEU A 216 -20.23 13.68 -17.18
CA LEU A 216 -20.70 12.29 -17.32
C LEU A 216 -21.95 12.17 -18.20
N LEU A 217 -22.91 13.07 -18.01
CA LEU A 217 -24.12 13.12 -18.83
C LEU A 217 -23.87 13.77 -20.19
N SER A 218 -22.67 14.32 -20.44
CA SER A 218 -22.34 15.07 -21.64
C SER A 218 -23.40 16.13 -21.96
N THR A 219 -23.86 16.84 -20.93
CA THR A 219 -24.88 17.89 -21.09
C THR A 219 -24.22 19.16 -21.59
N HIS A 220 -24.62 19.62 -22.77
CA HIS A 220 -24.20 20.92 -23.25
C HIS A 220 -25.17 22.02 -22.73
N PRO A 221 -24.69 23.16 -22.20
CA PRO A 221 -25.56 24.19 -21.61
C PRO A 221 -26.63 24.76 -22.54
N TYR A 222 -26.42 24.67 -23.86
CA TYR A 222 -27.28 25.28 -24.88
C TYR A 222 -27.83 24.30 -25.91
N PHE A 223 -27.35 23.05 -25.95
CA PHE A 223 -27.71 22.10 -27.00
C PHE A 223 -28.17 20.79 -26.36
N HIS A 224 -29.25 20.23 -26.88
CA HIS A 224 -29.61 18.85 -26.56
C HIS A 224 -28.63 17.93 -27.27
N THR A 225 -27.85 17.19 -26.49
CA THR A 225 -26.99 16.14 -27.04
C THR A 225 -27.83 14.96 -27.51
N PRO A 226 -27.49 14.33 -28.65
CA PRO A 226 -28.20 13.14 -29.12
C PRO A 226 -28.13 12.03 -28.07
N GLU A 227 -29.23 11.33 -27.85
CA GLU A 227 -29.24 10.17 -26.96
C GLU A 227 -28.22 9.13 -27.46
N PRO A 228 -27.32 8.66 -26.59
CA PRO A 228 -26.36 7.63 -26.95
C PRO A 228 -27.08 6.30 -27.22
N ASP A 229 -26.55 5.54 -28.18
CA ASP A 229 -27.10 4.24 -28.56
C ASP A 229 -27.15 3.26 -27.39
N MET A 230 -28.36 2.76 -27.06
CA MET A 230 -28.67 1.98 -25.85
C MET A 230 -27.83 0.71 -25.68
N ASP A 231 -27.41 0.10 -26.80
CA ASP A 231 -26.60 -1.12 -26.81
C ASP A 231 -25.09 -0.84 -26.99
N GLY A 232 -24.73 0.43 -27.19
CA GLY A 232 -23.34 0.86 -27.36
C GLY A 232 -22.59 0.99 -26.03
N PRO A 233 -21.26 0.77 -26.01
CA PRO A 233 -20.44 0.99 -24.82
C PRO A 233 -20.51 2.44 -24.31
N ALA A 234 -20.88 3.40 -25.16
CA ALA A 234 -21.14 4.79 -24.78
C ALA A 234 -22.41 4.96 -23.94
N CYS A 235 -23.49 4.18 -24.13
CA CYS A 235 -24.69 4.32 -23.30
C CYS A 235 -24.47 3.79 -21.88
N ILE A 236 -23.62 2.75 -21.72
CA ILE A 236 -23.15 2.31 -20.42
C ILE A 236 -22.49 3.48 -19.66
N LEU A 237 -21.68 4.28 -20.38
CA LEU A 237 -21.02 5.47 -19.82
C LEU A 237 -21.99 6.59 -19.44
N HIS A 238 -23.01 6.83 -20.27
CA HIS A 238 -23.91 7.99 -20.11
C HIS A 238 -25.17 7.73 -19.28
N THR A 239 -25.63 6.48 -19.16
CA THR A 239 -26.87 6.16 -18.42
C THR A 239 -26.59 5.33 -17.17
N HIS A 240 -25.76 4.29 -17.27
CA HIS A 240 -25.45 3.43 -16.13
C HIS A 240 -24.45 4.08 -15.18
N THR A 241 -23.37 4.68 -15.68
CA THR A 241 -22.37 5.30 -14.79
C THR A 241 -22.95 6.39 -13.90
N PRO A 242 -23.72 7.36 -14.40
CA PRO A 242 -24.34 8.37 -13.54
C PRO A 242 -25.37 7.72 -12.62
N LEU A 243 -26.15 6.74 -13.08
CA LEU A 243 -27.10 6.03 -12.23
C LEU A 243 -26.39 5.33 -11.06
N TYR A 244 -25.32 4.58 -11.31
CA TYR A 244 -24.58 3.89 -10.25
C TYR A 244 -23.82 4.88 -9.36
N LEU A 245 -23.14 5.88 -9.93
CA LEU A 245 -22.36 6.88 -9.18
C LEU A 245 -23.25 7.88 -8.40
N LEU A 246 -24.50 8.10 -8.80
CA LEU A 246 -25.43 9.06 -8.16
C LEU A 246 -26.57 8.42 -7.37
N CYS A 247 -26.96 7.17 -7.64
CA CYS A 247 -28.02 6.52 -6.85
C CYS A 247 -27.46 6.02 -5.52
N GLY A 248 -27.85 6.72 -4.46
CA GLY A 248 -27.74 6.27 -3.08
C GLY A 248 -28.47 4.94 -2.81
N PRO A 249 -28.36 4.40 -1.58
CA PRO A 249 -28.90 3.10 -1.21
C PRO A 249 -30.43 2.96 -1.34
N ASP A 250 -31.19 4.04 -1.55
CA ASP A 250 -32.66 4.06 -1.52
C ASP A 250 -33.35 3.72 -2.86
N LEU A 251 -32.63 3.21 -3.87
CA LEU A 251 -33.22 2.58 -5.05
C LEU A 251 -32.73 1.13 -5.18
N ALA A 252 -33.38 0.23 -4.43
CA ALA A 252 -33.45 -1.20 -4.65
C ALA A 252 -34.81 -1.71 -4.16
#